data_AF-A0A0Q8UHA2-F1
#
_entry.id   AF-A0A0Q8UHA2-F1
#
_cell.length_a   1.000
_cell.length_b   1.000
_cell.length_c   1.000
_cell.angle_alpha   90.00
_cell.angle_beta   90.00
_cell.angle_gamma   90.00
#
_symmetry.space_group_name_H-M   'P 1'
#
loop_
_entity.id
_entity.type
_entity.pdbx_description
1 polymer ?
#
loop_
_entity_poly.entity_id
_entity_poly.type
_entity_poly.pdbx_seq_one_letter_code
_entity_poly.pdbx_strand_id
1 'polypeptide(L)'
;MEEKRRNDLAADRAEKYAPRPTGGAVMAGATGAGLLLAADAVIGGFYGWRLRDHLLLLAILMGCGFLLGLFVFLRLNRLNRRARHAERRQIDLDAQNDRSAS
;
A
#
# COMPACT_ATOMS: atom_id res chain seq x y z
N MET A 1 3.54 -24.54 -16.54
CA MET A 1 4.63 -23.56 -16.80
C MET A 1 4.10 -22.29 -17.44
N GLU A 2 3.27 -22.39 -18.47
CA GLU A 2 2.73 -21.23 -19.23
C GLU A 2 1.86 -20.28 -18.38
N GLU A 3 1.04 -20.82 -17.48
CA GLU A 3 0.20 -20.06 -16.55
C GLU A 3 1.00 -19.17 -15.59
N LYS A 4 2.14 -19.67 -15.10
CA LYS A 4 3.03 -18.93 -14.20
C LYS A 4 3.66 -17.75 -14.93
N ARG A 5 4.08 -17.98 -16.17
CA ARG A 5 4.65 -16.95 -17.06
C ARG A 5 3.62 -15.86 -17.41
N ARG A 6 2.35 -16.22 -17.67
CA ARG A 6 1.26 -15.27 -17.88
C ARG A 6 0.99 -14.42 -16.63
N ASN A 7 1.03 -15.05 -15.46
CA ASN A 7 0.86 -14.36 -14.19
C ASN A 7 1.97 -13.36 -13.89
N ASP A 8 3.21 -13.70 -14.22
CA ASP A 8 4.37 -12.83 -14.05
C ASP A 8 4.32 -11.63 -15.02
N LEU A 9 3.89 -11.85 -16.27
CA LEU A 9 3.69 -10.76 -17.25
C LEU A 9 2.57 -9.79 -16.84
N ALA A 10 1.44 -10.31 -16.35
CA ALA A 10 0.35 -9.47 -15.83
C ALA A 10 0.79 -8.66 -14.60
N ALA A 11 1.63 -9.28 -13.77
CA ALA A 11 2.21 -8.65 -12.60
C ALA A 11 3.13 -7.48 -12.98
N ASP A 12 4.00 -7.67 -13.96
CA ASP A 12 4.98 -6.68 -14.42
C ASP A 12 4.29 -5.49 -15.12
N ARG A 13 3.29 -5.76 -15.96
CA ARG A 13 2.46 -4.70 -16.58
C ARG A 13 1.71 -3.87 -15.56
N ALA A 14 1.08 -4.52 -14.57
CA ALA A 14 0.32 -3.84 -13.52
C ALA A 14 1.22 -2.96 -12.62
N GLU A 15 2.48 -3.35 -12.43
CA GLU A 15 3.43 -2.63 -11.56
C GLU A 15 3.79 -1.23 -12.08
N LYS A 16 3.69 -1.03 -13.40
CA LYS A 16 4.01 0.24 -14.07
C LYS A 16 3.08 1.40 -13.66
N TYR A 17 1.86 1.11 -13.26
CA TYR A 17 0.86 2.11 -12.86
C TYR A 17 0.21 1.84 -11.50
N ALA A 18 0.34 0.62 -10.95
CA ALA A 18 -0.08 0.27 -9.60
C ALA A 18 1.09 -0.45 -8.87
N PRO A 19 2.02 0.32 -8.26
CA PRO A 19 3.17 -0.27 -7.59
C PRO A 19 2.73 -1.20 -6.46
N ARG A 20 3.52 -2.25 -6.21
CA ARG A 20 3.30 -3.13 -5.06
C ARG A 20 3.60 -2.33 -3.81
N PRO A 21 2.71 -2.36 -2.79
CA PRO A 21 3.10 -1.80 -1.52
C PRO A 21 4.32 -2.60 -1.02
N THR A 22 5.44 -1.92 -0.84
CA THR A 22 6.72 -2.49 -0.40
C THR A 22 6.70 -2.66 1.12
N GLY A 23 7.24 -3.80 1.58
CA GLY A 23 7.24 -4.16 3.01
C GLY A 23 5.92 -4.76 3.51
N GLY A 24 5.87 -5.03 4.82
CA GLY A 24 4.70 -5.60 5.48
C GLY A 24 3.71 -4.53 5.95
N ALA A 25 2.43 -4.91 6.11
CA ALA A 25 1.38 -4.04 6.62
C ALA A 25 1.72 -3.41 7.99
N VAL A 26 2.41 -4.17 8.84
CA VAL A 26 2.89 -3.70 10.16
C VAL A 26 3.94 -2.61 10.00
N MET A 27 4.85 -2.74 9.03
CA MET A 27 5.84 -1.71 8.73
C MET A 27 5.19 -0.43 8.25
N ALA A 28 4.20 -0.53 7.34
CA ALA A 28 3.48 0.65 6.86
C ALA A 28 2.75 1.39 8.00
N GLY A 29 2.12 0.64 8.92
CA GLY A 29 1.53 1.21 10.12
C GLY A 29 2.58 1.85 11.04
N ALA A 30 3.69 1.17 11.32
CA ALA A 30 4.77 1.71 12.13
C ALA A 30 5.37 3.00 11.55
N THR A 31 5.55 3.07 10.22
CA THR A 31 6.00 4.29 9.53
C THR A 31 4.99 5.41 9.65
N GLY A 32 3.69 5.11 9.51
CA GLY A 32 2.62 6.10 9.70
C GLY A 32 2.58 6.66 11.12
N ALA A 33 2.76 5.80 12.13
CA ALA A 33 2.87 6.21 13.53
C ALA A 33 4.13 7.06 13.79
N GLY A 34 5.28 6.65 13.24
CA GLY A 34 6.54 7.38 13.35
C GLY A 34 6.48 8.78 12.71
N LEU A 35 5.86 8.90 11.54
CA LEU A 35 5.62 10.19 10.88
C LEU A 35 4.76 11.13 11.74
N LEU A 36 3.70 10.60 12.35
CA LEU A 36 2.84 11.40 13.23
C LEU A 36 3.56 11.84 14.51
N LEU A 37 4.39 10.97 15.10
CA LEU A 37 5.24 11.34 16.24
C LEU A 37 6.30 12.37 15.87
N ALA A 38 6.87 12.30 14.66
CA ALA A 38 7.81 13.30 14.17
C ALA A 38 7.12 14.66 13.96
N ALA A 39 5.92 14.66 13.36
CA ALA A 39 5.11 15.86 13.22
C ALA A 39 4.75 16.48 14.58
N ASP A 40 4.39 15.64 15.55
CA ASP A 40 4.13 16.06 16.93
C ASP A 40 5.35 16.67 17.60
N ALA A 41 6.54 16.07 17.44
CA ALA A 41 7.78 16.61 18.00
C ALA A 41 8.12 17.99 17.43
N VAL A 42 7.86 18.22 16.14
CA VAL A 42 8.06 19.52 15.49
C VAL A 42 7.03 20.53 16.03
N ILE A 43 5.74 20.20 16.03
CA ILE A 43 4.66 21.10 16.47
C ILE A 43 4.79 21.42 17.97
N GLY A 44 5.01 20.41 18.81
CA GLY A 44 5.21 20.57 20.25
C GLY A 44 6.44 21.41 20.60
N GLY A 45 7.47 21.39 19.75
CA GLY A 45 8.63 22.30 19.87
C GLY A 45 8.28 23.77 19.64
N PHE A 46 7.35 24.08 18.74
CA PHE A 46 6.91 25.44 18.45
C PHE A 46 5.86 25.97 19.44
N TYR A 47 4.93 25.11 19.88
CA TYR A 47 3.78 25.53 20.71
C TYR A 47 4.00 25.31 22.22
N GLY A 48 5.12 24.72 22.64
CA GLY A 48 5.41 24.45 24.05
C GLY A 48 4.51 23.38 24.69
N TRP A 49 3.58 22.80 23.93
CA TRP A 49 2.76 21.67 24.35
C TRP A 49 3.59 20.38 24.31
N ARG A 50 3.98 19.88 25.48
CA ARG A 50 4.62 18.58 25.62
C ARG A 50 3.55 17.50 25.74
N LEU A 51 3.22 16.85 24.63
CA LEU A 51 2.35 15.65 24.64
C LEU A 51 2.90 14.48 25.47
N ARG A 52 4.17 14.54 25.89
CA ARG A 52 4.79 13.63 26.87
C ARG A 52 4.07 13.65 28.22
N ASP A 53 3.44 14.77 28.59
CA ASP A 53 2.69 14.92 29.84
C ASP A 53 1.29 14.27 29.75
N HIS A 54 0.86 13.91 28.53
CA HIS A 54 -0.43 13.28 28.26
C HIS A 54 -0.25 11.97 27.49
N LEU A 55 0.25 10.95 28.19
CA LEU A 55 0.50 9.60 27.64
C LEU A 55 -0.72 8.99 26.93
N LEU A 56 -1.94 9.27 27.42
CA LEU A 56 -3.19 8.84 26.77
C LEU A 56 -3.38 9.46 25.39
N LEU A 57 -3.13 10.76 25.24
CA LEU A 57 -3.22 11.44 23.94
C LEU A 57 -2.13 10.95 23.00
N LEU A 58 -0.91 10.73 23.51
CA LEU A 58 0.19 10.16 22.73
C LEU A 58 -0.18 8.77 22.18
N ALA A 59 -0.75 7.90 23.02
CA ALA A 59 -1.17 6.55 22.61
C ALA A 59 -2.27 6.59 21.54
N ILE A 60 -3.27 7.47 21.69
CA ILE A 60 -4.33 7.67 20.69
C ILE A 60 -3.73 8.17 19.37
N LEU A 61 -2.81 9.14 19.43
CA LEU A 61 -2.14 9.69 18.25
C LEU A 61 -1.33 8.61 17.51
N MET A 62 -0.60 7.79 18.26
CA MET A 62 0.16 6.66 17.72
C MET A 62 -0.76 5.64 17.04
N GLY A 63 -1.90 5.33 17.68
CA GLY A 63 -2.93 4.47 17.11
C GLY A 63 -3.51 5.04 15.81
N CYS A 64 -3.82 6.34 15.78
CA CYS A 64 -4.29 7.02 14.58
C CYS A 64 -3.27 6.97 13.43
N GLY A 65 -1.99 7.25 13.72
CA GLY A 65 -0.92 7.17 12.71
C GLY A 65 -0.70 5.76 12.19
N PHE A 66 -0.79 4.76 13.06
CA PHE A 66 -0.73 3.35 12.66
C PHE A 66 -1.89 2.97 11.74
N LEU A 67 -3.12 3.35 12.10
CA LEU A 67 -4.30 3.06 11.30
C LEU A 67 -4.27 3.77 9.95
N LEU A 68 -3.78 5.01 9.88
CA LEU A 68 -3.60 5.75 8.63
C LEU A 68 -2.58 5.04 7.71
N GLY A 69 -1.41 4.67 8.24
CA GLY A 69 -0.40 3.93 7.48
C GLY A 69 -0.93 2.58 6.96
N LEU A 70 -1.64 1.85 7.82
CA LEU A 70 -2.29 0.59 7.46
C LEU A 70 -3.38 0.78 6.40
N PHE A 71 -4.19 1.83 6.52
CA PHE A 71 -5.26 2.15 5.57
C PHE A 71 -4.71 2.44 4.18
N VAL A 72 -3.66 3.26 4.08
CA VAL A 72 -2.97 3.55 2.80
C VAL A 72 -2.40 2.27 2.20
N PHE A 73 -1.74 1.43 3.00
CA PHE A 73 -1.21 0.14 2.55
C PHE A 73 -2.32 -0.77 2.00
N LEU A 74 -3.42 -0.93 2.74
CA LEU A 74 -4.56 -1.76 2.30
C LEU A 74 -5.20 -1.21 1.03
N ARG A 75 -5.32 0.12 0.92
CA ARG A 75 -5.86 0.78 -0.28
C ARG A 75 -4.97 0.51 -1.50
N LEU A 76 -3.65 0.68 -1.38
CA LEU A 76 -2.69 0.38 -2.44
C LEU A 76 -2.71 -1.11 -2.82
N ASN A 77 -2.78 -2.00 -1.83
CA ASN A 77 -2.87 -3.45 -2.07
C ASN A 77 -4.15 -3.82 -2.84
N ARG A 78 -5.29 -3.20 -2.50
CA ARG A 78 -6.55 -3.38 -3.23
C ARG A 78 -6.46 -2.89 -4.68
N LEU A 79 -5.86 -1.73 -4.91
CA LEU A 79 -5.67 -1.18 -6.26
C LEU A 79 -4.76 -2.08 -7.10
N ASN A 80 -3.65 -2.56 -6.53
CA ASN A 80 -2.74 -3.47 -7.22
C ASN A 80 -3.42 -4.80 -7.59
N ARG A 81 -4.19 -5.39 -6.66
CA ARG A 81 -4.97 -6.61 -6.95
C ARG A 81 -5.94 -6.40 -8.11
N ARG A 82 -6.65 -5.28 -8.15
CA ARG A 82 -7.57 -4.95 -9.25
C ARG A 82 -6.84 -4.80 -10.58
N ALA A 83 -5.71 -4.10 -10.60
CA ALA A 83 -4.87 -3.93 -11.78
C ALA A 83 -4.41 -5.29 -12.34
N ARG A 84 -3.87 -6.17 -11.48
CA ARG A 84 -3.44 -7.51 -11.92
C ARG A 84 -4.55 -8.37 -12.48
N HIS A 85 -5.75 -8.30 -11.90
CA HIS A 85 -6.89 -9.04 -12.41
C HIS A 85 -7.34 -8.50 -13.79
N ALA A 86 -7.28 -7.19 -14.01
CA ALA A 86 -7.58 -6.58 -15.30
C ALA A 86 -6.57 -7.00 -16.37
N GLU A 87 -5.27 -6.95 -16.07
CA GLU A 87 -4.18 -7.34 -16.99
C GLU A 87 -4.25 -8.83 -17.35
N ARG A 88 -4.51 -9.72 -16.38
CA ARG A 88 -4.70 -11.15 -16.67
C ARG A 88 -5.82 -11.39 -17.67
N ARG A 89 -6.95 -10.71 -17.48
CA ARG A 89 -8.11 -10.86 -18.35
C ARG A 89 -7.81 -10.42 -19.78
N GLN A 90 -7.00 -9.38 -19.98
CA GLN A 90 -6.55 -8.96 -21.31
C GLN A 90 -5.64 -10.02 -21.95
N ILE A 91 -4.65 -10.54 -21.21
CA ILE A 91 -3.74 -11.58 -21.71
C ILE A 91 -4.50 -12.85 -22.12
N ASP A 92 -5.54 -13.24 -21.36
CA ASP A 92 -6.35 -14.41 -21.69
C ASP A 92 -7.22 -14.19 -22.94
N LEU A 93 -7.73 -12.97 -23.16
CA LEU A 93 -8.47 -12.60 -24.37
C LEU A 93 -7.56 -12.59 -25.60
N ASP A 94 -6.38 -12.00 -25.50
CA ASP A 94 -5.38 -11.99 -26.58
C ASP A 94 -5.00 -13.42 -26.98
N ALA A 95 -4.75 -14.28 -25.99
CA ALA A 95 -4.42 -15.68 -26.22
C ALA A 95 -5.56 -16.52 -26.83
N GLN A 96 -6.82 -16.14 -26.62
CA GLN A 96 -7.97 -16.78 -27.28
C GLN A 96 -8.10 -16.29 -28.73
N ASN A 97 -7.91 -14.99 -28.96
CA ASN A 97 -8.03 -14.37 -30.28
C ASN A 97 -6.98 -14.93 -31.26
N ASP A 98 -5.74 -15.09 -30.79
CA ASP A 98 -4.65 -15.70 -31.58
C ASP A 98 -4.93 -17.17 -31.95
N ARG A 99 -5.62 -17.92 -31.06
CA ARG A 99 -6.03 -19.31 -31.33
C ARG A 99 -7.21 -19.43 -32.28
N SER A 100 -8.08 -18.42 -32.35
CA SER A 100 -9.18 -18.38 -33.32
C SER A 100 -8.76 -17.88 -34.70
N ALA A 101 -7.60 -17.24 -34.81
CA ALA A 101 -7.04 -16.73 -36.07
C ALA A 101 -6.06 -17.71 -36.74
N SER A 102 -5.78 -18.85 -36.10
CA SER A 102 -4.92 -19.94 -36.61
C SER A 102 -5.77 -21.16 -36.99
#